data_AF-A0A370VMJ3-F1
#
_entry.id   AF-A0A370VMJ3-F1
#
_cell.length_a   1.000
_cell.length_b   1.000
_cell.length_c   1.000
_cell.angle_alpha   90.00
_cell.angle_beta   90.00
_cell.angle_gamma   90.00
#
_symmetry.space_group_name_H-M   'P 1'
#
loop_
_entity.id
_entity.type
_entity.pdbx_description
1 polymer ?
#
loop_
_entity_poly.entity_id
_entity_poly.type
_entity_poly.pdbx_seq_one_letter_code
_entity_poly.pdbx_strand_id
1 'polypeptide(L)'
;MSGAPVPLYDFVVVRGRGYRPDQVDAFVDALSRDRDAAWERAARLTVLAREMETEAERLREEVARLAPQTYETLGERARRIFELVEQEAAAVRGEARKEARRLMDEAQEWADGVREAARTHADAVTTEAEGFAGERLLAARTEADEIRVTARREVREERKGALGALREARQRTVGMLADQAERHDRKWMRAEREAEEQLAAQETAERERETRAEAALAEATEVFADAEVSARRLEEEARTHAEELVAAARRRAEEIALETERVLREHSDTWDAVRAHIGQMRNSLTALTGQVAQE
;
A
#
# COMPACT_ATOMS: atom_id res chain seq x y z
N MET A 1 33.57 49.80 -17.98
CA MET A 1 33.40 48.73 -16.97
C MET A 1 33.62 49.35 -15.60
N SER A 2 32.57 49.56 -14.81
CA SER A 2 32.76 49.95 -13.40
C SER A 2 32.97 48.67 -12.61
N GLY A 3 34.13 48.52 -11.96
CA GLY A 3 34.26 47.52 -10.91
C GLY A 3 33.28 47.88 -9.79
N ALA A 4 32.61 46.89 -9.22
CA ALA A 4 32.03 47.07 -7.90
C ALA A 4 33.18 47.31 -6.91
N PRO A 5 33.04 48.21 -5.92
CA PRO A 5 34.01 48.31 -4.84
C PRO A 5 34.18 46.93 -4.20
N VAL A 6 35.43 46.47 -4.08
CA VAL A 6 35.73 45.30 -3.25
C VAL A 6 35.62 45.77 -1.80
N PRO A 7 34.78 45.16 -0.95
CA PRO A 7 34.68 45.55 0.45
C PRO A 7 36.06 45.43 1.12
N LEU A 8 36.52 46.50 1.75
CA LEU A 8 37.76 46.50 2.53
C LEU A 8 37.63 45.69 3.83
N TYR A 9 36.40 45.31 4.19
CA TYR A 9 36.03 44.64 5.44
C TYR A 9 34.97 43.57 5.14
N ASP A 10 35.21 42.33 5.60
CA ASP A 10 34.32 41.18 5.33
C ASP A 10 33.14 41.12 6.31
N PHE A 11 32.23 42.09 6.20
CA PHE A 11 30.98 42.11 6.97
C PHE A 11 29.97 41.13 6.35
N VAL A 12 29.49 40.17 7.14
CA VAL A 12 28.57 39.12 6.67
C VAL A 12 27.22 39.72 6.23
N VAL A 13 27.02 39.83 4.91
CA VAL A 13 25.79 40.38 4.31
C VAL A 13 24.62 39.40 4.45
N VAL A 14 23.76 39.63 5.44
CA VAL A 14 22.58 38.81 5.71
C VAL A 14 21.40 39.22 4.82
N ARG A 15 20.68 38.24 4.25
CA ARG A 15 19.56 38.46 3.32
C ARG A 15 18.28 38.92 4.05
N GLY A 16 18.19 40.21 4.39
CA GLY A 16 17.03 40.78 5.08
C GLY A 16 17.21 42.23 5.53
N ARG A 17 16.73 42.56 6.74
CA ARG A 17 16.93 43.86 7.39
C ARG A 17 18.35 43.96 7.99
N GLY A 18 19.33 44.28 7.17
CA GLY A 18 20.64 44.78 7.62
C GLY A 18 20.82 46.27 7.31
N TYR A 19 21.88 46.88 7.83
CA TYR A 19 22.36 48.18 7.32
C TYR A 19 22.78 48.04 5.85
N ARG A 20 22.72 49.13 5.06
CA ARG A 20 23.17 49.06 3.66
C ARG A 20 24.70 48.93 3.61
N PRO A 21 25.27 47.95 2.88
CA PRO A 21 26.72 47.81 2.72
C PRO A 21 27.37 49.13 2.29
N ASP A 22 26.85 49.78 1.25
CA ASP A 22 27.33 51.08 0.74
C ASP A 22 27.45 52.18 1.82
N GLN A 23 26.60 52.14 2.86
CA GLN A 23 26.61 53.11 3.97
C GLN A 23 27.59 52.70 5.07
N VAL A 24 27.72 51.40 5.36
CA VAL A 24 28.70 50.86 6.31
C VAL A 24 30.12 51.08 5.76
N ASP A 25 30.36 50.68 4.51
CA ASP A 25 31.66 50.84 3.84
C ASP A 25 32.07 52.32 3.84
N ALA A 26 31.20 53.24 3.39
CA ALA A 26 31.51 54.67 3.38
C ALA A 26 31.80 55.27 4.76
N PHE A 27 31.19 54.74 5.83
CA PHE A 27 31.42 55.19 7.21
C PHE A 27 32.75 54.66 7.78
N VAL A 28 33.07 53.38 7.53
CA VAL A 28 34.34 52.78 7.95
C VAL A 28 35.53 53.35 7.15
N ASP A 29 35.31 53.72 5.88
CA ASP A 29 36.31 54.42 5.07
C ASP A 29 36.60 55.82 5.62
N ALA A 30 35.56 56.56 6.04
CA ALA A 30 35.74 57.87 6.69
C ALA A 30 36.52 57.76 8.01
N LEU A 31 36.12 56.85 8.90
CA LEU A 31 36.82 56.57 10.16
C LEU A 31 38.29 56.15 9.95
N SER A 32 38.55 55.35 8.91
CA SER A 32 39.92 54.91 8.58
C SER A 32 40.78 56.06 8.07
N ARG A 33 40.24 56.95 7.24
CA ARG A 33 40.95 58.16 6.78
C ARG A 33 41.23 59.13 7.94
N ASP A 34 40.29 59.31 8.86
CA ASP A 34 40.48 60.16 10.04
C ASP A 34 41.51 59.58 11.01
N ARG A 35 41.51 58.26 11.22
CA ARG A 35 42.57 57.53 11.94
C ARG A 35 43.93 57.77 11.30
N ASP A 36 44.05 57.54 10.00
CA ASP A 36 45.34 57.59 9.29
C ASP A 36 45.88 59.04 9.22
N ALA A 37 44.99 60.02 9.04
CA ALA A 37 45.35 61.43 9.14
C ALA A 37 45.77 61.84 10.57
N ALA A 38 45.18 61.25 11.62
CA ALA A 38 45.61 61.47 12.99
C ALA A 38 46.98 60.83 13.28
N TRP A 39 47.23 59.61 12.79
CA TRP A 39 48.53 58.94 12.87
C TRP A 39 49.64 59.71 12.13
N GLU A 40 49.35 60.19 10.92
CA GLU A 40 50.30 60.99 10.13
C GLU A 40 50.61 62.34 10.80
N ARG A 41 49.62 63.00 11.42
CA ARG A 41 49.83 64.19 12.25
C ARG A 41 50.69 63.89 13.47
N ALA A 42 50.41 62.79 14.19
CA ALA A 42 51.19 62.37 15.35
C ALA A 42 52.66 62.11 14.96
N ALA A 43 52.91 61.34 13.89
CA ALA A 43 54.25 61.05 13.39
C ALA A 43 55.03 62.34 13.03
N ARG A 44 54.40 63.29 12.33
CA ARG A 44 55.01 64.60 12.01
C ARG A 44 55.37 65.39 13.27
N LEU A 45 54.49 65.41 14.27
CA LEU A 45 54.75 66.10 15.54
C LEU A 45 55.87 65.41 16.36
N THR A 46 55.96 64.08 16.34
CA THR A 46 57.06 63.34 16.97
C THR A 46 58.42 63.63 16.31
N VAL A 47 58.46 63.77 14.98
CA VAL A 47 59.69 64.18 14.28
C VAL A 47 60.07 65.60 14.67
N LEU A 48 59.14 66.56 14.56
CA LEU A 48 59.40 67.97 14.90
C LEU A 48 59.85 68.15 16.36
N ALA A 49 59.24 67.44 17.31
CA ALA A 49 59.64 67.48 18.72
C ALA A 49 61.10 67.02 18.91
N ARG A 50 61.52 65.99 18.17
CA ARG A 50 62.88 65.44 18.23
C ARG A 50 63.91 66.31 17.51
N GLU A 51 63.53 66.99 16.43
CA GLU A 51 64.34 68.03 15.79
C GLU A 51 64.57 69.20 16.74
N MET A 52 63.50 69.69 17.41
CA MET A 52 63.59 70.75 18.41
C MET A 52 64.41 70.35 19.64
N GLU A 53 64.32 69.08 20.09
CA GLU A 53 65.15 68.56 21.18
C GLU A 53 66.64 68.52 20.79
N THR A 54 66.96 68.03 19.59
CA THR A 54 68.32 67.99 19.05
C THR A 54 68.93 69.40 18.90
N GLU A 55 68.15 70.35 18.39
CA GLU A 55 68.57 71.76 18.27
C GLU A 55 68.76 72.41 19.66
N ALA A 56 67.88 72.12 20.62
CA ALA A 56 68.04 72.58 21.99
C ALA A 56 69.28 71.97 22.68
N GLU A 57 69.69 70.77 22.32
CA GLU A 57 70.96 70.18 22.77
C GLU A 57 72.17 70.83 22.10
N ARG A 58 72.15 71.06 20.77
CA ARG A 58 73.20 71.81 20.06
C ARG A 58 73.43 73.19 20.69
N LEU A 59 72.35 73.93 20.96
CA LEU A 59 72.41 75.25 21.58
C LEU A 59 72.94 75.19 23.03
N ARG A 60 72.62 74.14 23.81
CA ARG A 60 73.23 73.92 25.14
C ARG A 60 74.72 73.65 25.03
N GLU A 61 75.17 72.84 24.07
CA GLU A 61 76.60 72.60 23.84
C GLU A 61 77.34 73.86 23.40
N GLU A 62 76.78 74.64 22.47
CA GLU A 62 77.38 75.91 22.02
C GLU A 62 77.53 76.90 23.17
N VAL A 63 76.51 77.03 24.04
CA VAL A 63 76.59 77.82 25.27
C VAL A 63 77.61 77.25 26.27
N ALA A 64 77.68 75.93 26.44
CA ALA A 64 78.63 75.29 27.36
C ALA A 64 80.10 75.35 26.88
N ARG A 65 80.33 75.55 25.58
CA ARG A 65 81.67 75.77 25.00
C ARG A 65 82.14 77.22 25.12
N LEU A 66 81.26 78.17 25.43
CA LEU A 66 81.66 79.52 25.84
C LEU A 66 82.34 79.43 27.21
N ALA A 67 83.57 79.95 27.31
CA ALA A 67 84.23 80.07 28.60
C ALA A 67 83.35 80.89 29.55
N PRO A 68 83.17 80.48 30.83
CA PRO A 68 82.42 81.27 31.80
C PRO A 68 83.00 82.68 31.86
N GLN A 69 82.22 83.68 31.47
CA GLN A 69 82.66 85.07 31.54
C GLN A 69 82.59 85.55 32.99
N THR A 70 83.60 85.15 33.75
CA THR A 70 83.88 85.66 35.09
C THR A 70 84.31 87.12 34.96
N TYR A 71 83.31 88.01 34.97
CA TYR A 71 83.45 89.47 34.91
C TYR A 71 84.11 90.08 36.18
N GLU A 72 85.08 89.37 36.77
CA GLU A 72 85.91 89.73 37.92
C GLU A 72 86.65 91.07 37.71
N THR A 73 87.10 91.29 36.46
CA THR A 73 87.81 92.50 36.02
C THR A 73 86.91 93.73 35.89
N LEU A 74 85.59 93.55 35.92
CA LEU A 74 84.63 94.65 35.91
C LEU A 74 84.32 95.13 37.33
N GLY A 75 84.21 96.45 37.46
CA GLY A 75 83.93 97.10 38.74
C GLY A 75 82.65 96.62 39.39
N GLU A 76 82.59 96.71 40.72
CA GLU A 76 81.54 96.18 41.61
C GLU A 76 80.08 96.36 41.09
N ARG A 77 79.77 97.50 40.45
CA ARG A 77 78.46 97.79 39.85
C ARG A 77 78.06 96.80 38.75
N ALA A 78 79.00 96.32 37.95
CA ALA A 78 78.74 95.39 36.85
C ALA A 78 78.64 93.94 37.31
N ARG A 79 79.36 93.53 38.37
CA ARG A 79 79.14 92.22 39.02
C ARG A 79 77.73 92.10 39.58
N ARG A 80 77.21 93.14 40.27
CA ARG A 80 75.79 93.21 40.69
C ARG A 80 74.79 93.13 39.53
N ILE A 81 75.13 93.66 38.35
CA ILE A 81 74.29 93.53 37.15
C ILE A 81 74.32 92.09 36.61
N PHE A 82 75.49 91.44 36.59
CA PHE A 82 75.61 90.05 36.16
C PHE A 82 74.87 89.08 37.11
N GLU A 83 75.00 89.26 38.43
CA GLU A 83 74.25 88.50 39.44
C GLU A 83 72.74 88.63 39.26
N LEU A 84 72.24 89.83 38.94
CA LEU A 84 70.82 90.08 38.64
C LEU A 84 70.39 89.39 37.33
N VAL A 85 71.24 89.40 36.30
CA VAL A 85 70.97 88.73 35.02
C VAL A 85 70.92 87.20 35.17
N GLU A 86 71.80 86.60 35.98
CA GLU A 86 71.72 85.16 36.28
C GLU A 86 70.47 84.79 37.10
N GLN A 87 70.07 85.65 38.05
CA GLN A 87 68.82 85.48 38.80
C GLN A 87 67.59 85.55 37.88
N GLU A 88 67.53 86.54 36.99
CA GLU A 88 66.46 86.69 35.99
C GLU A 88 66.46 85.51 34.99
N ALA A 89 67.63 85.11 34.49
CA ALA A 89 67.76 83.95 33.61
C ALA A 89 67.38 82.63 34.31
N ALA A 90 67.61 82.50 35.61
CA ALA A 90 67.12 81.38 36.41
C ALA A 90 65.58 81.43 36.60
N ALA A 91 65.02 82.60 36.87
CA ALA A 91 63.57 82.81 36.99
C ALA A 91 62.83 82.50 35.69
N VAL A 92 63.26 83.08 34.56
CA VAL A 92 62.69 82.83 33.23
C VAL A 92 62.77 81.34 32.84
N ARG A 93 63.90 80.67 33.11
CA ARG A 93 64.01 79.20 32.92
C ARG A 93 63.11 78.41 33.87
N GLY A 94 62.85 78.94 35.08
CA GLY A 94 61.94 78.37 36.06
C GLY A 94 60.48 78.42 35.60
N GLU A 95 60.00 79.61 35.24
CA GLU A 95 58.61 79.80 34.78
C GLU A 95 58.36 79.09 33.44
N ALA A 96 59.29 79.15 32.48
CA ALA A 96 59.16 78.41 31.22
C ALA A 96 59.03 76.88 31.43
N ARG A 97 59.70 76.33 32.45
CA ARG A 97 59.56 74.91 32.83
C ARG A 97 58.25 74.60 33.55
N LYS A 98 57.64 75.56 34.26
CA LYS A 98 56.30 75.40 34.85
C LYS A 98 55.23 75.46 33.75
N GLU A 99 55.32 76.44 32.86
CA GLU A 99 54.40 76.63 31.74
C GLU A 99 54.40 75.41 30.81
N ALA A 100 55.59 74.93 30.44
CA ALA A 100 55.73 73.72 29.61
C ALA A 100 55.13 72.47 30.28
N ARG A 101 55.18 72.36 31.62
CA ARG A 101 54.51 71.27 32.35
C ARG A 101 53.00 71.44 32.32
N ARG A 102 52.48 72.63 32.67
CA ARG A 102 51.04 72.92 32.65
C ARG A 102 50.42 72.60 31.29
N LEU A 103 51.09 72.96 30.20
CA LEU A 103 50.65 72.67 28.82
C LEU A 103 50.70 71.17 28.46
N MET A 104 51.62 70.38 29.05
CA MET A 104 51.62 68.91 28.89
C MET A 104 50.54 68.25 29.74
N ASP A 105 50.32 68.73 30.96
CA ASP A 105 49.27 68.24 31.86
C ASP A 105 47.87 68.52 31.24
N GLU A 106 47.63 69.75 30.76
CA GLU A 106 46.42 70.14 30.00
C GLU A 106 46.20 69.27 28.75
N ALA A 107 47.27 69.00 27.98
CA ALA A 107 47.19 68.17 26.78
C ALA A 107 46.90 66.70 27.10
N GLN A 108 47.44 66.18 28.21
CA GLN A 108 47.20 64.81 28.67
C GLN A 108 45.75 64.65 29.18
N GLU A 109 45.25 65.58 29.98
CA GLU A 109 43.84 65.59 30.43
C GLU A 109 42.88 65.63 29.24
N TRP A 110 43.16 66.45 28.23
CA TRP A 110 42.36 66.50 27.00
C TRP A 110 42.42 65.17 26.22
N ALA A 111 43.61 64.58 26.05
CA ALA A 111 43.79 63.34 25.32
C ALA A 111 43.12 62.12 26.00
N ASP A 112 43.15 62.06 27.33
CA ASP A 112 42.46 61.01 28.09
C ASP A 112 40.94 61.23 28.11
N GLY A 113 40.47 62.48 28.20
CA GLY A 113 39.05 62.82 28.06
C GLY A 113 38.47 62.44 26.70
N VAL A 114 39.20 62.69 25.61
CA VAL A 114 38.82 62.25 24.25
C VAL A 114 38.81 60.71 24.16
N ARG A 115 39.78 60.02 24.77
CA ARG A 115 39.84 58.55 24.77
C ARG A 115 38.65 57.93 25.50
N GLU A 116 38.30 58.43 26.68
CA GLU A 116 37.20 57.88 27.47
C GLU A 116 35.82 58.24 26.88
N ALA A 117 35.67 59.40 26.25
CA ALA A 117 34.48 59.73 25.48
C ALA A 117 34.29 58.79 24.26
N ALA A 118 35.37 58.53 23.51
CA ALA A 118 35.34 57.60 22.38
C ALA A 118 35.04 56.16 22.83
N ARG A 119 35.61 55.74 23.97
CA ARG A 119 35.32 54.44 24.59
C ARG A 119 33.86 54.32 25.01
N THR A 120 33.35 55.29 25.78
CA THR A 120 31.96 55.31 26.26
C THR A 120 30.98 55.24 25.09
N HIS A 121 31.27 55.92 23.98
CA HIS A 121 30.47 55.84 22.77
C HIS A 121 30.53 54.46 22.10
N ALA A 122 31.71 53.85 21.99
CA ALA A 122 31.86 52.50 21.43
C ALA A 122 31.16 51.43 22.28
N ASP A 123 31.28 51.50 23.61
CA ASP A 123 30.62 50.58 24.55
C ASP A 123 29.08 50.73 24.47
N ALA A 124 28.57 51.96 24.32
CA ALA A 124 27.14 52.24 24.13
C ALA A 124 26.61 51.68 22.79
N VAL A 125 27.31 51.95 21.67
CA VAL A 125 26.93 51.43 20.34
C VAL A 125 26.98 49.89 20.30
N THR A 126 27.97 49.28 20.98
CA THR A 126 28.05 47.82 21.12
C THR A 126 26.85 47.27 21.89
N THR A 127 26.49 47.90 23.01
CA THR A 127 25.34 47.50 23.83
C THR A 127 24.01 47.62 23.06
N GLU A 128 23.83 48.69 22.26
CA GLU A 128 22.66 48.86 21.40
C GLU A 128 22.58 47.78 20.31
N ALA A 129 23.71 47.49 19.65
CA ALA A 129 23.79 46.46 18.61
C ALA A 129 23.54 45.05 19.16
N GLU A 130 24.09 44.72 20.33
CA GLU A 130 23.83 43.45 21.02
C GLU A 130 22.35 43.31 21.44
N GLY A 131 21.75 44.39 21.96
CA GLY A 131 20.33 44.44 22.29
C GLY A 131 19.44 44.18 21.08
N PHE A 132 19.66 44.90 19.97
CA PHE A 132 18.93 44.72 18.72
C PHE A 132 19.12 43.31 18.13
N ALA A 133 20.35 42.78 18.16
CA ALA A 133 20.63 41.41 17.73
C ALA A 133 19.88 40.38 18.60
N GLY A 134 19.84 40.58 19.92
CA GLY A 134 19.09 39.76 20.88
C GLY A 134 17.58 39.75 20.60
N GLU A 135 16.97 40.92 20.43
CA GLU A 135 15.55 41.06 20.07
C GLU A 135 15.24 40.38 18.72
N ARG A 136 16.11 40.59 17.72
CA ARG A 136 15.95 39.99 16.38
C ARG A 136 16.05 38.46 16.42
N LEU A 137 16.96 37.90 17.21
CA LEU A 137 17.10 36.46 17.42
C LEU A 137 15.93 35.88 18.22
N LEU A 138 15.43 36.59 19.23
CA LEU A 138 14.27 36.17 20.01
C LEU A 138 13.02 36.10 19.13
N ALA A 139 12.72 37.18 18.39
CA ALA A 139 11.57 37.23 17.49
C ALA A 139 11.61 36.13 16.42
N ALA A 140 12.78 35.89 15.80
CA ALA A 140 12.95 34.82 14.81
C ALA A 140 12.79 33.40 15.41
N ARG A 141 13.14 33.21 16.69
CA ARG A 141 12.89 31.94 17.40
C ARG A 141 11.40 31.74 17.69
N THR A 142 10.71 32.78 18.17
CA THR A 142 9.25 32.74 18.40
C THR A 142 8.49 32.43 17.11
N GLU A 143 8.79 33.13 16.01
CA GLU A 143 8.20 32.90 14.68
C GLU A 143 8.42 31.46 14.20
N ALA A 144 9.65 30.94 14.31
CA ALA A 144 9.96 29.56 13.96
C ALA A 144 9.22 28.54 14.84
N ASP A 145 9.00 28.84 16.12
CA ASP A 145 8.25 27.98 17.03
C ASP A 145 6.74 28.03 16.79
N GLU A 146 6.16 29.18 16.47
CA GLU A 146 4.76 29.32 16.08
C GLU A 146 4.46 28.53 14.79
N ILE A 147 5.33 28.63 13.77
CA ILE A 147 5.27 27.82 12.55
C ILE A 147 5.36 26.33 12.89
N ARG A 148 6.32 25.93 13.74
CA ARG A 148 6.55 24.53 14.16
C ARG A 148 5.38 23.95 14.93
N VAL A 149 4.73 24.73 15.79
CA VAL A 149 3.54 24.31 16.56
C VAL A 149 2.32 24.21 15.66
N THR A 150 2.12 25.18 14.76
CA THR A 150 0.99 25.23 13.82
C THR A 150 1.01 24.05 12.85
N ALA A 151 2.12 23.82 12.15
CA ALA A 151 2.27 22.70 11.23
C ALA A 151 2.09 21.33 11.92
N ARG A 152 2.57 21.19 13.18
CA ARG A 152 2.35 19.97 13.98
C ARG A 152 0.88 19.76 14.37
N ARG A 153 0.12 20.83 14.56
CA ARG A 153 -1.33 20.78 14.84
C ARG A 153 -2.11 20.40 13.58
N GLU A 154 -1.78 21.00 12.44
CA GLU A 154 -2.41 20.74 11.15
C GLU A 154 -2.23 19.27 10.74
N VAL A 155 -1.00 18.79 10.68
CA VAL A 155 -0.68 17.38 10.36
C VAL A 155 -1.35 16.39 11.33
N ARG A 156 -1.55 16.77 12.61
CA ARG A 156 -2.28 15.96 13.58
C ARG A 156 -3.77 15.85 13.26
N GLU A 157 -4.41 16.96 12.93
CA GLU A 157 -5.85 16.99 12.63
C GLU A 157 -6.16 16.41 11.24
N GLU A 158 -5.30 16.63 10.24
CA GLU A 158 -5.36 15.93 8.93
C GLU A 158 -5.25 14.41 9.11
N ARG A 159 -4.23 13.93 9.84
CA ARG A 159 -4.05 12.51 10.13
C ARG A 159 -5.25 11.92 10.88
N LYS A 160 -5.84 12.67 11.82
CA LYS A 160 -7.05 12.29 12.56
C LYS A 160 -8.27 12.19 11.63
N GLY A 161 -8.43 13.12 10.69
CA GLY A 161 -9.47 13.10 9.67
C GLY A 161 -9.33 11.92 8.72
N ALA A 162 -8.14 11.71 8.14
CA ALA A 162 -7.85 10.58 7.25
C ALA A 162 -8.06 9.21 7.94
N LEU A 163 -7.62 9.07 9.19
CA LEU A 163 -7.88 7.87 9.99
C LEU A 163 -9.34 7.76 10.45
N GLY A 164 -10.12 8.85 10.47
CA GLY A 164 -11.58 8.83 10.64
C GLY A 164 -12.25 8.21 9.42
N ALA A 165 -12.06 8.83 8.25
CA ALA A 165 -12.62 8.38 6.98
C ALA A 165 -12.25 6.91 6.64
N LEU A 166 -11.03 6.48 6.95
CA LEU A 166 -10.62 5.08 6.78
C LEU A 166 -11.38 4.10 7.72
N ARG A 167 -11.67 4.51 8.97
CA ARG A 167 -12.47 3.69 9.91
C ARG A 167 -13.93 3.63 9.48
N GLU A 168 -14.51 4.75 9.05
CA GLU A 168 -15.88 4.82 8.52
C GLU A 168 -16.04 4.01 7.22
N ALA A 169 -15.05 4.07 6.32
CA ALA A 169 -15.02 3.24 5.12
C ALA A 169 -14.97 1.75 5.49
N ARG A 170 -14.07 1.34 6.41
CA ARG A 170 -13.99 -0.04 6.88
C ARG A 170 -15.29 -0.51 7.54
N GLN A 171 -15.94 0.32 8.36
CA GLN A 171 -17.23 0.00 8.99
C GLN A 171 -18.33 -0.21 7.94
N ARG A 172 -18.44 0.70 6.95
CA ARG A 172 -19.40 0.55 5.84
C ARG A 172 -19.14 -0.70 4.99
N THR A 173 -17.87 -1.02 4.70
CA THR A 173 -17.52 -2.26 3.96
C THR A 173 -17.88 -3.51 4.76
N VAL A 174 -17.62 -3.54 6.07
CA VAL A 174 -18.00 -4.68 6.93
C VAL A 174 -19.52 -4.85 6.98
N GLY A 175 -20.29 -3.77 7.13
CA GLY A 175 -21.75 -3.82 7.06
C GLY A 175 -22.26 -4.34 5.71
N MET A 176 -21.78 -3.77 4.60
CA MET A 176 -22.16 -4.19 3.25
C MET A 176 -21.85 -5.67 2.95
N LEU A 177 -20.75 -6.20 3.50
CA LEU A 177 -20.39 -7.61 3.41
C LEU A 177 -21.30 -8.51 4.27
N ALA A 178 -21.67 -8.06 5.48
CA ALA A 178 -22.63 -8.77 6.33
C ALA A 178 -24.02 -8.81 5.69
N ASP A 179 -24.53 -7.68 5.17
CA ASP A 179 -25.79 -7.63 4.43
C ASP A 179 -25.74 -8.49 3.16
N GLN A 180 -24.57 -8.63 2.53
CA GLN A 180 -24.38 -9.50 1.37
C GLN A 180 -24.39 -10.98 1.77
N ALA A 181 -23.74 -11.36 2.86
CA ALA A 181 -23.79 -12.72 3.40
C ALA A 181 -25.24 -13.11 3.71
N GLU A 182 -25.96 -12.28 4.49
CA GLU A 182 -27.36 -12.56 4.84
C GLU A 182 -28.26 -12.68 3.59
N ARG A 183 -28.04 -11.85 2.56
CA ARG A 183 -28.77 -11.98 1.28
C ARG A 183 -28.44 -13.26 0.49
N HIS A 184 -27.25 -13.83 0.66
CA HIS A 184 -26.90 -15.13 0.06
C HIS A 184 -27.44 -16.28 0.90
N ASP A 185 -27.34 -16.22 2.22
CA ASP A 185 -27.88 -17.24 3.13
C ASP A 185 -29.41 -17.35 2.98
N ARG A 186 -30.12 -16.23 2.95
CA ARG A 186 -31.58 -16.18 2.66
C ARG A 186 -31.93 -16.74 1.27
N LYS A 187 -31.01 -16.70 0.29
CA LYS A 187 -31.21 -17.33 -1.03
C LYS A 187 -30.93 -18.82 -0.98
N TRP A 188 -29.90 -19.26 -0.26
CA TRP A 188 -29.60 -20.69 -0.10
C TRP A 188 -30.71 -21.40 0.67
N MET A 189 -31.15 -20.87 1.82
CA MET A 189 -32.28 -21.44 2.58
C MET A 189 -33.59 -21.48 1.78
N ARG A 190 -33.72 -20.67 0.71
CA ARG A 190 -34.85 -20.74 -0.22
C ARG A 190 -34.64 -21.83 -1.28
N ALA A 191 -33.47 -21.85 -1.93
CA ALA A 191 -33.15 -22.85 -2.95
C ALA A 191 -33.08 -24.28 -2.39
N GLU A 192 -32.65 -24.42 -1.13
CA GLU A 192 -32.65 -25.67 -0.36
C GLU A 192 -34.08 -26.19 -0.18
N ARG A 193 -35.00 -25.36 0.33
CA ARG A 193 -36.43 -25.71 0.46
C ARG A 193 -37.08 -26.00 -0.89
N GLU A 194 -36.81 -25.19 -1.92
CA GLU A 194 -37.31 -25.43 -3.27
C GLU A 194 -36.78 -26.77 -3.83
N ALA A 195 -35.59 -27.22 -3.43
CA ALA A 195 -35.06 -28.55 -3.77
C ALA A 195 -35.69 -29.67 -2.92
N GLU A 196 -35.87 -29.48 -1.60
CA GLU A 196 -36.58 -30.41 -0.71
C GLU A 196 -38.02 -30.66 -1.18
N GLU A 197 -38.76 -29.60 -1.53
CA GLU A 197 -40.11 -29.67 -2.08
C GLU A 197 -40.16 -30.44 -3.41
N GLN A 198 -39.18 -30.22 -4.30
CA GLN A 198 -39.08 -30.94 -5.58
C GLN A 198 -38.70 -32.42 -5.39
N LEU A 199 -37.79 -32.74 -4.46
CA LEU A 199 -37.45 -34.13 -4.13
C LEU A 199 -38.65 -34.87 -3.53
N ALA A 200 -39.34 -34.26 -2.56
CA ALA A 200 -40.56 -34.85 -1.98
C ALA A 200 -41.66 -35.09 -3.03
N ALA A 201 -41.83 -34.15 -3.99
CA ALA A 201 -42.77 -34.30 -5.10
C ALA A 201 -42.34 -35.35 -6.15
N GLN A 202 -41.03 -35.58 -6.30
CA GLN A 202 -40.50 -36.67 -7.13
C GLN A 202 -40.73 -38.02 -6.45
N GLU A 203 -40.40 -38.16 -5.16
CA GLU A 203 -40.63 -39.41 -4.41
C GLU A 203 -42.11 -39.82 -4.38
N THR A 204 -43.05 -38.88 -4.20
CA THR A 204 -44.49 -39.22 -4.24
C THR A 204 -44.91 -39.65 -5.63
N ALA A 205 -44.48 -38.95 -6.68
CA ALA A 205 -44.75 -39.32 -8.06
C ALA A 205 -44.07 -40.65 -8.47
N GLU A 206 -42.96 -41.04 -7.85
CA GLU A 206 -42.31 -42.33 -8.06
C GLU A 206 -43.07 -43.46 -7.34
N ARG A 207 -43.42 -43.29 -6.05
CA ARG A 207 -44.29 -44.24 -5.31
C ARG A 207 -45.64 -44.45 -6.00
N GLU A 208 -46.22 -43.40 -6.56
CA GLU A 208 -47.44 -43.50 -7.37
C GLU A 208 -47.26 -44.25 -8.70
N ARG A 209 -46.07 -44.22 -9.30
CA ARG A 209 -45.77 -44.98 -10.54
C ARG A 209 -45.46 -46.43 -10.21
N GLU A 210 -44.72 -46.67 -9.13
CA GLU A 210 -44.38 -47.99 -8.60
C GLU A 210 -45.66 -48.77 -8.27
N THR A 211 -46.52 -48.23 -7.40
CA THR A 211 -47.82 -48.85 -7.06
C THR A 211 -48.74 -49.08 -8.27
N ARG A 212 -48.71 -48.18 -9.28
CA ARG A 212 -49.43 -48.38 -10.55
C ARG A 212 -48.82 -49.48 -11.42
N ALA A 213 -47.49 -49.61 -11.43
CA ALA A 213 -46.80 -50.67 -12.16
C ALA A 213 -46.95 -52.04 -11.47
N GLU A 214 -46.93 -52.10 -10.14
CA GLU A 214 -47.24 -53.30 -9.36
C GLU A 214 -48.67 -53.77 -9.61
N ALA A 215 -49.66 -52.86 -9.59
CA ALA A 215 -51.06 -53.19 -9.90
C ALA A 215 -51.22 -53.74 -11.33
N ALA A 216 -50.62 -53.08 -12.33
CA ALA A 216 -50.66 -53.54 -13.72
C ALA A 216 -49.91 -54.87 -13.93
N LEU A 217 -48.84 -55.13 -13.18
CA LEU A 217 -48.12 -56.40 -13.19
C LEU A 217 -48.96 -57.52 -12.54
N ALA A 218 -49.67 -57.23 -11.46
CA ALA A 218 -50.59 -58.18 -10.83
C ALA A 218 -51.75 -58.55 -11.78
N GLU A 219 -52.41 -57.55 -12.39
CA GLU A 219 -53.46 -57.75 -13.40
C GLU A 219 -52.93 -58.57 -14.60
N ALA A 220 -51.76 -58.23 -15.14
CA ALA A 220 -51.14 -58.98 -16.24
C ALA A 220 -50.76 -60.42 -15.84
N THR A 221 -50.41 -60.66 -14.57
CA THR A 221 -50.10 -62.01 -14.04
C THR A 221 -51.37 -62.84 -13.86
N GLU A 222 -52.47 -62.23 -13.40
CA GLU A 222 -53.79 -62.87 -13.30
C GLU A 222 -54.32 -63.26 -14.69
N VAL A 223 -54.31 -62.31 -15.64
CA VAL A 223 -54.70 -62.57 -17.05
C VAL A 223 -53.81 -63.63 -17.70
N PHE A 224 -52.50 -63.67 -17.40
CA PHE A 224 -51.61 -64.72 -17.89
C PHE A 224 -51.93 -66.09 -17.27
N ALA A 225 -52.23 -66.16 -15.97
CA ALA A 225 -52.62 -67.39 -15.30
C ALA A 225 -53.95 -67.95 -15.83
N ASP A 226 -54.96 -67.09 -16.03
CA ASP A 226 -56.23 -67.46 -16.65
C ASP A 226 -56.05 -67.91 -18.11
N ALA A 227 -55.12 -67.29 -18.84
CA ALA A 227 -54.75 -67.71 -20.19
C ALA A 227 -54.04 -69.08 -20.20
N GLU A 228 -53.13 -69.36 -19.26
CA GLU A 228 -52.53 -70.70 -19.11
C GLU A 228 -53.58 -71.76 -18.76
N VAL A 229 -54.47 -71.49 -17.80
CA VAL A 229 -55.55 -72.42 -17.42
C VAL A 229 -56.47 -72.68 -18.61
N SER A 230 -56.83 -71.64 -19.36
CA SER A 230 -57.65 -71.75 -20.58
C SER A 230 -56.92 -72.51 -21.69
N ALA A 231 -55.62 -72.29 -21.88
CA ALA A 231 -54.81 -72.99 -22.89
C ALA A 231 -54.65 -74.48 -22.56
N ARG A 232 -54.34 -74.83 -21.31
CA ARG A 232 -54.28 -76.23 -20.85
C ARG A 232 -55.63 -76.92 -21.01
N ARG A 233 -56.73 -76.23 -20.67
CA ARG A 233 -58.08 -76.73 -20.88
C ARG A 233 -58.39 -76.96 -22.37
N LEU A 234 -58.02 -76.05 -23.26
CA LEU A 234 -58.17 -76.26 -24.70
C LEU A 234 -57.30 -77.43 -25.20
N GLU A 235 -56.10 -77.64 -24.65
CA GLU A 235 -55.26 -78.78 -24.96
C GLU A 235 -55.90 -80.10 -24.49
N GLU A 236 -56.46 -80.14 -23.28
CA GLU A 236 -57.20 -81.30 -22.75
C GLU A 236 -58.48 -81.59 -23.54
N GLU A 237 -59.27 -80.57 -23.90
CA GLU A 237 -60.47 -80.70 -24.73
C GLU A 237 -60.13 -81.15 -26.15
N ALA A 238 -59.12 -80.55 -26.79
CA ALA A 238 -58.66 -80.94 -28.13
C ALA A 238 -58.06 -82.36 -28.16
N ARG A 239 -57.32 -82.74 -27.10
CA ARG A 239 -56.80 -84.09 -26.94
C ARG A 239 -57.93 -85.10 -26.73
N THR A 240 -58.90 -84.80 -25.88
CA THR A 240 -60.08 -85.65 -25.66
C THR A 240 -60.83 -85.85 -26.97
N HIS A 241 -61.05 -84.78 -27.73
CA HIS A 241 -61.71 -84.86 -29.03
C HIS A 241 -60.89 -85.62 -30.09
N ALA A 242 -59.55 -85.55 -30.05
CA ALA A 242 -58.69 -86.37 -30.90
C ALA A 242 -58.76 -87.86 -30.53
N GLU A 243 -58.78 -88.20 -29.23
CA GLU A 243 -58.98 -89.57 -28.74
C GLU A 243 -60.38 -90.11 -29.12
N GLU A 244 -61.43 -89.27 -29.04
CA GLU A 244 -62.79 -89.58 -29.52
C GLU A 244 -62.85 -89.81 -31.05
N LEU A 245 -62.21 -88.94 -31.84
CA LEU A 245 -62.15 -89.08 -33.30
C LEU A 245 -61.42 -90.35 -33.72
N VAL A 246 -60.32 -90.69 -33.04
CA VAL A 246 -59.60 -91.96 -33.25
C VAL A 246 -60.49 -93.15 -32.87
N ALA A 247 -61.25 -93.08 -31.77
CA ALA A 247 -62.20 -94.12 -31.38
C ALA A 247 -63.40 -94.23 -32.33
N ALA A 248 -63.88 -93.12 -32.90
CA ALA A 248 -64.92 -93.11 -33.93
C ALA A 248 -64.40 -93.70 -35.26
N ALA A 249 -63.19 -93.34 -35.68
CA ALA A 249 -62.53 -93.91 -36.86
C ALA A 249 -62.27 -95.42 -36.71
N ARG A 250 -61.87 -95.89 -35.52
CA ARG A 250 -61.75 -97.33 -35.22
C ARG A 250 -63.08 -98.04 -35.30
N ARG A 251 -64.12 -97.56 -34.61
CA ARG A 251 -65.48 -98.13 -34.70
C ARG A 251 -66.00 -98.16 -36.15
N ARG A 252 -65.73 -97.12 -36.94
CA ARG A 252 -66.14 -97.10 -38.36
C ARG A 252 -65.31 -98.07 -39.23
N ALA A 253 -64.04 -98.27 -38.93
CA ALA A 253 -63.22 -99.30 -39.56
C ALA A 253 -63.67 -100.72 -39.16
N GLU A 254 -64.09 -100.92 -37.91
CA GLU A 254 -64.68 -102.17 -37.40
C GLU A 254 -66.04 -102.45 -38.04
N GLU A 255 -66.92 -101.46 -38.18
CA GLU A 255 -68.17 -101.56 -38.95
C GLU A 255 -67.90 -101.95 -40.41
N ILE A 256 -66.96 -101.28 -41.08
CA ILE A 256 -66.57 -101.60 -42.48
C ILE A 256 -65.96 -103.01 -42.57
N ALA A 257 -65.17 -103.43 -41.58
CA ALA A 257 -64.62 -104.78 -41.52
C ALA A 257 -65.73 -105.83 -41.35
N LEU A 258 -66.66 -105.63 -40.42
CA LEU A 258 -67.82 -106.50 -40.19
C LEU A 258 -68.77 -106.53 -41.40
N GLU A 259 -68.97 -105.40 -42.08
CA GLU A 259 -69.80 -105.33 -43.28
C GLU A 259 -69.12 -106.01 -44.48
N THR A 260 -67.80 -105.90 -44.64
CA THR A 260 -67.08 -106.72 -45.63
C THR A 260 -67.08 -108.20 -45.25
N GLU A 261 -66.98 -108.57 -43.97
CA GLU A 261 -67.13 -109.95 -43.49
C GLU A 261 -68.55 -110.51 -43.68
N ARG A 262 -69.58 -109.65 -43.65
CA ARG A 262 -70.98 -110.00 -43.96
C ARG A 262 -71.16 -110.24 -45.45
N VAL A 263 -70.69 -109.33 -46.30
CA VAL A 263 -70.73 -109.48 -47.77
C VAL A 263 -69.90 -110.69 -48.22
N LEU A 264 -68.78 -110.99 -47.57
CA LEU A 264 -67.99 -112.20 -47.84
C LEU A 264 -68.71 -113.49 -47.40
N ARG A 265 -69.49 -113.47 -46.31
CA ARG A 265 -70.37 -114.62 -45.94
C ARG A 265 -71.53 -114.79 -46.90
N GLU A 266 -72.24 -113.72 -47.25
CA GLU A 266 -73.33 -113.76 -48.25
C GLU A 266 -72.82 -114.29 -49.62
N HIS A 267 -71.57 -113.97 -49.99
CA HIS A 267 -70.89 -114.59 -51.13
C HIS A 267 -70.49 -116.05 -50.90
N SER A 268 -70.03 -116.44 -49.71
CA SER A 268 -69.72 -117.85 -49.39
C SER A 268 -70.96 -118.73 -49.45
N ASP A 269 -72.06 -118.30 -48.83
CA ASP A 269 -73.32 -119.03 -48.75
C ASP A 269 -73.94 -119.22 -50.15
N THR A 270 -73.84 -118.23 -51.03
CA THR A 270 -74.25 -118.36 -52.43
C THR A 270 -73.33 -119.29 -53.24
N TRP A 271 -72.01 -119.28 -52.99
CA TRP A 271 -71.07 -120.26 -53.58
C TRP A 271 -71.32 -121.70 -53.10
N ASP A 272 -71.68 -121.88 -51.83
CA ASP A 272 -71.95 -123.21 -51.26
C ASP A 272 -73.32 -123.76 -51.64
N ALA A 273 -74.33 -122.91 -51.83
CA ALA A 273 -75.58 -123.29 -52.48
C ALA A 273 -75.36 -123.81 -53.92
N VAL A 274 -74.48 -123.15 -54.69
CA VAL A 274 -74.09 -123.60 -56.04
C VAL A 274 -73.32 -124.93 -55.98
N ARG A 275 -72.37 -125.09 -55.05
CA ARG A 275 -71.65 -126.36 -54.83
C ARG A 275 -72.59 -127.51 -54.44
N ALA A 276 -73.57 -127.27 -53.58
CA ALA A 276 -74.55 -128.27 -53.18
C ALA A 276 -75.37 -128.79 -54.37
N HIS A 277 -75.81 -127.89 -55.25
CA HIS A 277 -76.57 -128.26 -56.45
C HIS A 277 -75.74 -129.11 -57.43
N ILE A 278 -74.46 -128.77 -57.62
CA ILE A 278 -73.50 -129.55 -58.43
C ILE A 278 -73.24 -130.93 -57.78
N GLY A 279 -73.09 -130.99 -56.45
CA GLY A 279 -72.93 -132.25 -55.71
C GLY A 279 -74.13 -133.18 -55.85
N GLN A 280 -75.35 -132.64 -55.86
CA GLN A 280 -76.58 -133.40 -56.03
C GLN A 280 -76.67 -134.02 -57.45
N MET A 281 -76.35 -133.26 -58.50
CA MET A 281 -76.25 -133.79 -59.87
C MET A 281 -75.17 -134.87 -60.01
N ARG A 282 -74.02 -134.71 -59.36
CA ARG A 282 -72.93 -135.70 -59.40
C ARG A 282 -73.38 -137.03 -58.80
N ASN A 283 -74.06 -136.99 -57.65
CA ASN A 283 -74.56 -138.20 -56.99
C ASN A 283 -75.68 -138.88 -57.81
N SER A 284 -76.51 -138.12 -58.54
CA SER A 284 -77.50 -138.68 -59.48
C SER A 284 -76.85 -139.45 -60.65
N LEU A 285 -75.64 -139.09 -61.07
CA LEU A 285 -74.92 -139.78 -62.15
C LEU A 285 -74.06 -140.95 -61.66
N THR A 286 -73.52 -140.90 -60.45
CA THR A 286 -72.70 -142.00 -59.90
C THR A 286 -73.53 -143.23 -59.52
N ALA A 287 -74.83 -143.07 -59.23
CA ALA A 287 -75.72 -144.17 -58.85
C ALA A 287 -76.16 -145.09 -60.02
N LEU A 288 -75.76 -144.82 -61.27
CA LEU A 288 -76.23 -145.56 -62.46
C LEU A 288 -75.22 -146.54 -63.07
N THR A 289 -73.96 -146.56 -62.61
CA THR A 289 -72.93 -147.53 -63.04
C THR A 289 -71.94 -147.82 -61.90
N GLY A 290 -72.08 -148.96 -61.20
CA GLY A 290 -71.22 -149.25 -60.02
C GLY A 290 -71.28 -150.65 -59.37
N GLN A 291 -71.96 -151.64 -59.96
CA GLN A 291 -71.97 -153.05 -59.51
C GLN A 291 -71.67 -153.92 -60.73
N VAL A 292 -70.84 -154.97 -60.72
CA VAL A 292 -70.06 -155.72 -59.68
C VAL A 292 -68.69 -156.06 -60.34
N ALA A 293 -67.50 -156.20 -59.72
CA ALA A 293 -66.98 -156.44 -58.35
C ALA A 293 -65.51 -155.89 -58.28
N GLN A 294 -64.74 -155.93 -57.19
CA GLN A 294 -64.95 -155.91 -55.72
C GLN A 294 -63.56 -155.77 -55.05
N GLU A 295 -63.48 -155.03 -53.95
CA GLU A 295 -62.76 -155.39 -52.70
C GLU A 295 -63.50 -154.74 -51.53
#